data_AF-B4WFG5-F1
#
_entry.id   AF-B4WFG5-F1
#
_cell.length_a   1.000
_cell.length_b   1.000
_cell.length_c   1.000
_cell.angle_alpha   90.00
_cell.angle_beta   90.00
_cell.angle_gamma   90.00
#
_symmetry.space_group_name_H-M   'P 1'
#
loop_
_entity.id
_entity.type
_entity.pdbx_description
1 polymer ?
#
loop_
_entity_poly.entity_id
_entity_poly.type
_entity_poly.pdbx_seq_one_letter_code
_entity_poly.pdbx_strand_id
1 'polypeptide(L)'
;MTVSSKTARKLLYDFMFESKDAKQWVEDVWGLSPFLGQGAANAAEVLGALIEVCSEQQLNEIISSLYAAHQATIHELATASEWRVPIDPKQSVDPPADTEKKP
;
A
#
# COMPACT_ATOMS: atom_id res chain seq x y z
N MET A 1 7.58 -11.63 -5.91
CA MET A 1 7.80 -10.17 -5.86
C MET A 1 8.08 -9.83 -4.42
N THR A 2 9.09 -9.00 -4.17
CA THR A 2 9.37 -8.51 -2.82
C THR A 2 9.60 -7.01 -2.89
N VAL A 3 8.89 -6.28 -2.03
CA VAL A 3 8.99 -4.83 -1.90
C VAL A 3 9.13 -4.48 -0.42
N SER A 4 9.71 -3.31 -0.13
CA SER A 4 9.81 -2.81 1.25
C SER A 4 8.43 -2.65 1.89
N SER A 5 8.34 -2.71 3.21
CA SER A 5 7.09 -2.45 3.95
C SER A 5 6.46 -1.10 3.57
N LYS A 6 7.27 -0.05 3.39
CA LYS A 6 6.78 1.27 2.98
C LYS A 6 6.11 1.22 1.60
N THR A 7 6.77 0.58 0.64
CA THR A 7 6.23 0.38 -0.71
C THR A 7 4.98 -0.48 -0.66
N ALA A 8 5.00 -1.57 0.10
CA ALA A 8 3.88 -2.48 0.22
C ALA A 8 2.61 -1.78 0.70
N ARG A 9 2.76 -0.96 1.76
CA ARG A 9 1.67 -0.14 2.30
C ARG A 9 1.13 0.82 1.25
N LYS A 10 2.01 1.53 0.54
CA LYS A 10 1.61 2.42 -0.55
C LYS A 10 0.80 1.68 -1.61
N LEU A 11 1.26 0.52 -2.08
CA LEU A 11 0.55 -0.25 -3.11
C LEU A 11 -0.83 -0.72 -2.64
N LEU A 12 -0.95 -1.17 -1.39
CA LEU A 12 -2.24 -1.58 -0.83
C LEU A 12 -3.22 -0.39 -0.69
N TYR A 13 -2.73 0.77 -0.29
CA TYR A 13 -3.52 2.00 -0.26
C TYR A 13 -3.94 2.43 -1.67
N ASP A 14 -3.02 2.41 -2.64
CA ASP A 14 -3.32 2.74 -4.03
C ASP A 14 -4.35 1.77 -4.63
N PHE A 15 -4.26 0.47 -4.30
CA PHE A 15 -5.23 -0.53 -4.73
C PHE A 15 -6.64 -0.25 -4.22
N MET A 16 -6.76 0.17 -2.95
CA MET A 16 -8.05 0.37 -2.32
C MET A 16 -8.66 1.74 -2.61
N PHE A 17 -7.84 2.79 -2.70
CA PHE A 17 -8.28 4.17 -2.74
C PHE A 17 -7.98 4.87 -4.08
N GLU A 18 -7.40 4.16 -5.06
CA GLU A 18 -7.08 4.71 -6.39
C GLU A 18 -6.23 6.00 -6.30
N SER A 19 -5.22 5.97 -5.43
CA SER A 19 -4.33 7.10 -5.12
C SER A 19 -5.00 8.33 -4.48
N LYS A 20 -6.23 8.21 -3.97
CA LYS A 20 -6.84 9.17 -3.05
C LYS A 20 -6.45 8.88 -1.60
N ASP A 21 -6.52 9.90 -0.76
CA ASP A 21 -6.50 9.71 0.69
C ASP A 21 -7.74 8.93 1.14
N ALA A 22 -7.57 8.01 2.10
CA ALA A 22 -8.65 7.15 2.61
C ALA A 22 -9.89 7.96 3.06
N LYS A 23 -9.65 9.11 3.72
CA LYS A 23 -10.73 10.02 4.16
C LYS A 23 -11.50 10.61 2.98
N GLN A 24 -10.80 11.07 1.94
CA GLN A 24 -11.43 11.64 0.75
C GLN A 24 -12.25 10.59 0.01
N TRP A 25 -11.70 9.39 -0.16
CA TRP A 25 -12.43 8.28 -0.77
C TRP A 25 -13.70 7.91 0.01
N VAL A 26 -13.61 7.86 1.33
CA VAL A 26 -14.75 7.67 2.23
C VAL A 26 -15.80 8.76 2.01
N GLU A 27 -15.42 10.03 2.04
CA GLU A 27 -16.34 11.17 1.83
C GLU A 27 -17.02 11.11 0.44
N ASP A 28 -16.29 10.73 -0.60
CA ASP A 28 -16.83 10.55 -1.95
C ASP A 28 -17.92 9.45 -1.96
N VAL A 29 -17.67 8.31 -1.30
CA VAL A 29 -18.67 7.23 -1.19
C VAL A 29 -19.90 7.69 -0.42
N TRP A 30 -19.72 8.48 0.65
CA TRP A 30 -20.85 9.09 1.39
C TRP A 30 -21.68 10.02 0.50
N GLY A 31 -21.03 10.77 -0.38
CA GLY A 31 -21.68 11.64 -1.36
C GLY A 31 -22.52 10.87 -2.39
N LEU A 32 -22.14 9.62 -2.71
CA LEU A 32 -22.89 8.74 -3.58
C LEU A 32 -24.04 8.01 -2.86
N SER A 33 -23.78 7.50 -1.66
CA SER A 33 -24.77 6.80 -0.83
C SER A 33 -24.38 6.81 0.65
N PRO A 34 -25.16 7.46 1.53
CA PRO A 34 -24.92 7.44 2.97
C PRO A 34 -24.94 6.02 3.58
N PHE A 35 -25.67 5.09 2.97
CA PHE A 35 -25.73 3.70 3.43
C PHE A 35 -24.43 2.94 3.14
N LEU A 36 -23.78 3.23 2.01
CA LEU A 36 -22.49 2.63 1.65
C LEU A 36 -21.31 3.30 2.36
N GLY A 37 -21.48 4.57 2.72
CA GLY A 37 -20.48 5.36 3.44
C GLY A 37 -19.95 4.64 4.68
N GLN A 38 -20.82 4.23 5.60
CA GLN A 38 -20.37 3.57 6.83
C GLN A 38 -19.55 2.29 6.55
N GLY A 39 -19.92 1.53 5.51
CA GLY A 39 -19.14 0.37 5.07
C GLY A 39 -17.76 0.75 4.55
N ALA A 40 -17.66 1.84 3.78
CA ALA A 40 -16.40 2.38 3.30
C ALA A 40 -15.48 2.85 4.44
N ALA A 41 -15.99 3.57 5.44
CA ALA A 41 -15.21 3.95 6.62
C ALA A 41 -14.66 2.72 7.34
N ASN A 42 -15.52 1.74 7.63
CA ASN A 42 -15.11 0.52 8.31
C ASN A 42 -14.02 -0.23 7.52
N ALA A 43 -14.15 -0.30 6.19
CA ALA A 43 -13.16 -0.94 5.34
C ALA A 43 -11.80 -0.22 5.38
N ALA A 44 -11.81 1.11 5.34
CA ALA A 44 -10.59 1.92 5.43
C ALA A 44 -9.89 1.75 6.79
N GLU A 45 -10.65 1.72 7.89
CA GLU A 45 -10.13 1.48 9.24
C GLU A 45 -9.53 0.07 9.37
N VAL A 46 -10.22 -0.95 8.87
CA VAL A 46 -9.73 -2.34 8.89
C VAL A 46 -8.44 -2.48 8.09
N LEU A 47 -8.36 -1.88 6.90
CA LEU A 47 -7.13 -1.90 6.10
C LEU A 47 -5.97 -1.23 6.86
N GLY A 48 -6.22 -0.05 7.44
CA GLY A 48 -5.22 0.67 8.25
C GLY A 48 -4.68 -0.18 9.40
N ALA A 49 -5.59 -0.77 10.20
CA ALA A 49 -5.23 -1.61 11.32
C ALA A 49 -4.43 -2.86 10.91
N LEU A 50 -4.84 -3.54 9.83
CA LEU A 50 -4.12 -4.71 9.29
C LEU A 50 -2.73 -4.33 8.81
N ILE A 51 -2.61 -3.23 8.07
CA ILE A 51 -1.34 -2.74 7.55
C ILE A 51 -0.37 -2.42 8.68
N GLU A 52 -0.84 -1.85 9.79
CA GLU A 52 0.01 -1.49 10.93
C GLU A 52 0.64 -2.70 11.61
N VAL A 53 -0.10 -3.81 11.73
CA VAL A 53 0.35 -5.01 12.47
C VAL A 53 1.05 -6.05 11.59
N CYS A 54 0.83 -6.04 10.28
CA CYS A 54 1.43 -7.02 9.38
C CYS A 54 2.96 -6.83 9.24
N SER A 55 3.68 -7.94 9.27
CA SER A 55 5.11 -7.97 8.95
C SER A 55 5.35 -7.73 7.46
N GLU A 56 6.57 -7.34 7.09
CA GLU A 56 6.95 -7.16 5.69
C GLU A 56 6.66 -8.39 4.82
N GLN A 57 6.92 -9.58 5.36
CA GLN A 57 6.64 -10.84 4.66
C GLN A 57 5.14 -11.00 4.39
N GLN A 58 4.29 -10.78 5.41
CA GLN A 58 2.83 -10.88 5.26
C GLN A 58 2.29 -9.86 4.25
N LEU A 59 2.80 -8.63 4.27
CA LEU A 59 2.42 -7.60 3.30
C LEU A 59 2.78 -8.04 1.86
N ASN A 60 3.96 -8.64 1.66
CA ASN A 60 4.39 -9.15 0.36
C ASN A 60 3.57 -10.34 -0.12
N GLU A 61 3.13 -11.22 0.78
CA GLU A 61 2.22 -12.33 0.47
C GLU A 61 0.86 -11.79 -0.01
N ILE A 62 0.30 -10.79 0.68
CA ILE A 62 -0.95 -10.12 0.28
C ILE A 62 -0.80 -9.49 -1.11
N ILE A 63 0.27 -8.72 -1.35
CA ILE A 63 0.51 -8.07 -2.64
C ILE A 63 0.64 -9.10 -3.76
N SER A 64 1.38 -10.17 -3.53
CA SER A 64 1.56 -11.24 -4.52
C SER A 64 0.21 -11.90 -4.85
N SER A 65 -0.63 -12.13 -3.84
CA SER A 65 -1.98 -12.65 -4.02
C SER A 65 -2.88 -11.70 -4.82
N LEU A 66 -2.86 -10.40 -4.50
CA LEU A 66 -3.66 -9.39 -5.21
C LEU A 66 -3.19 -9.22 -6.66
N TYR A 67 -1.88 -9.23 -6.91
CA TYR A 67 -1.33 -9.16 -8.26
C TYR A 67 -1.76 -10.35 -9.12
N ALA A 68 -1.75 -11.56 -8.56
CA ALA A 68 -2.20 -12.76 -9.26
C ALA A 68 -3.71 -12.74 -9.57
N ALA A 69 -4.54 -12.23 -8.64
CA ALA A 69 -5.99 -12.24 -8.78
C ALA A 69 -6.56 -11.06 -9.60
N HIS A 70 -5.92 -9.89 -9.52
CA HIS A 70 -6.47 -8.61 -10.00
C HIS A 70 -5.55 -7.89 -10.98
N GLN A 71 -4.80 -8.65 -11.78
CA GLN A 71 -3.83 -8.09 -12.71
C GLN A 71 -4.45 -7.00 -13.61
N ALA A 72 -5.63 -7.24 -14.18
CA ALA A 72 -6.33 -6.28 -15.04
C ALA A 72 -6.64 -4.96 -14.31
N THR A 73 -7.15 -5.02 -13.08
CA THR A 73 -7.40 -3.82 -12.26
C THR A 73 -6.11 -3.07 -11.95
N ILE A 74 -5.05 -3.80 -11.58
CA ILE A 74 -3.75 -3.21 -11.25
C ILE A 74 -3.12 -2.51 -12.45
N HIS A 75 -3.36 -3.00 -13.67
CA HIS A 75 -2.86 -2.37 -14.89
C HIS A 75 -3.42 -0.96 -15.14
N GLU A 76 -4.61 -0.66 -14.64
CA GLU A 76 -5.27 0.64 -14.80
C GLU A 76 -4.88 1.64 -13.70
N LEU A 77 -4.21 1.18 -12.63
CA LEU A 77 -3.75 2.06 -11.55
C LEU A 77 -2.58 2.93 -12.02
N ALA A 78 -2.52 4.17 -11.53
CA ALA A 78 -1.40 5.06 -11.77
C ALA A 78 -0.04 4.45 -11.33
N THR A 79 -0.08 3.52 -10.38
CA THR A 79 1.10 2.88 -9.80
C THR A 79 1.41 1.51 -10.39
N ALA A 80 0.74 1.12 -11.48
CA ALA A 80 0.88 -0.18 -12.14
C ALA A 80 2.33 -0.61 -12.43
N SER A 81 3.24 0.34 -12.67
CA SER A 81 4.67 0.07 -12.89
C SER A 81 5.39 -0.42 -11.62
N GLU A 82 4.99 0.06 -10.45
CA GLU A 82 5.55 -0.32 -9.14
C GLU A 82 5.14 -1.74 -8.74
N TRP A 83 3.97 -2.20 -9.20
CA TRP A 83 3.48 -3.58 -9.03
C TRP A 83 4.20 -4.62 -9.89
N ARG A 84 5.13 -4.21 -10.74
CA ARG A 84 5.86 -5.13 -11.65
C ARG A 84 7.32 -5.32 -11.28
N VAL A 85 7.84 -4.58 -10.29
CA VAL A 85 9.26 -4.63 -9.95
C VAL A 85 9.54 -5.70 -8.90
N PRO A 86 10.36 -6.73 -9.19
CA PRO A 86 11.05 -7.46 -8.15
C PRO A 86 12.19 -6.57 -7.65
N ILE A 87 12.09 -5.99 -6.46
CA ILE A 87 13.21 -5.23 -5.89
C ILE A 87 14.09 -6.18 -5.08
N ASP A 88 15.39 -6.14 -5.41
CA ASP A 88 16.47 -6.86 -4.74
C ASP A 88 16.50 -6.50 -3.25
N PRO A 89 16.42 -7.48 -2.32
CA PRO A 89 16.37 -7.26 -0.87
C PRO A 89 17.57 -6.49 -0.28
N LYS A 90 18.58 -6.14 -1.08
CA LYS A 90 19.76 -5.35 -0.65
C LYS A 90 19.60 -3.83 -0.70
N GLN A 91 18.50 -3.28 -1.22
CA GLN A 91 18.32 -1.82 -1.35
C GLN A 91 17.59 -1.14 -0.18
N SER A 92 17.22 -1.86 0.88
CA SER A 92 16.52 -1.29 2.05
C SER A 92 17.43 -0.88 3.23
N VAL A 93 18.74 -0.69 3.01
CA VAL A 93 19.64 -0.21 4.05
C VAL A 93 19.80 1.30 3.91
N ASP A 94 19.11 2.06 4.77
CA ASP A 94 19.44 3.46 5.04
C ASP A 94 20.95 3.57 5.32
N PRO A 95 21.68 4.55 4.73
CA PRO A 95 23.08 4.72 5.03
C PRO A 95 23.25 5.07 6.52
N PRO A 96 24.18 4.42 7.25
CA PRO A 96 24.47 4.82 8.62
C PRO A 96 25.02 6.26 8.60
N ALA A 97 24.34 7.15 9.32
CA ALA A 97 24.83 8.47 9.61
C ALA A 97 26.00 8.37 10.58
N ASP A 98 27.22 8.18 10.08
CA ASP A 98 28.42 8.46 10.88
C ASP A 98 29.70 8.59 10.03
N THR A 99 30.06 9.84 9.72
CA THR A 99 31.42 10.36 9.44
C THR A 99 31.25 11.88 9.49
N GLU A 100 31.83 12.67 10.39
CA GLU A 100 33.23 12.77 10.79
C GLU A 100 33.34 13.31 12.22
N LYS A 101 33.98 12.56 13.12
CA LYS A 101 34.74 13.13 14.24
C LYS A 101 36.20 13.21 13.76
N LYS A 102 36.67 14.42 13.44
CA LYS A 102 38.04 14.67 13.03
C LYS A 102 38.86 15.19 14.22
N PRO A 103 39.99 14.57 14.60
CA PRO A 103 41.02 15.22 15.42
C PRO A 103 41.86 16.19 14.60
#